data_AF-A0A821ZCP1-F1
#
_entry.id   AF-A0A821ZCP1-F1
#
_cell.length_a   1.000
_cell.length_b   1.000
_cell.length_c   1.000
_cell.angle_alpha   90.00
_cell.angle_beta   90.00
_cell.angle_gamma   90.00
#
_symmetry.space_group_name_H-M   'P 1'
#
loop_
_entity.id
_entity.type
_entity.pdbx_description
1 polymer ?
#
loop_
_entity_poly.entity_id
_entity_poly.type
_entity_poly.pdbx_seq_one_letter_code
_entity_poly.pdbx_strand_id
1 'polypeptide(L)'
;MASATWKQPCMKCYKSGGVATCGGCQRWFCGKHFIEHRHELTAKMDDIGQEHDLLRRDLLQENNVQSLLSRIDDWEKKSIKNIQEAAEKARADVRESIEHSKQQLQPTLRQVAEQLQ
;
A
#
# COMPACT_ATOMS: atom_id res chain seq x y z
N MET A 1 3.59 2.75 66.17
CA MET A 1 2.62 2.01 65.33
C MET A 1 3.06 2.14 63.88
N ALA A 2 3.42 1.03 63.23
CA ALA A 2 3.98 1.05 61.89
C ALA A 2 2.85 1.20 60.85
N SER A 3 2.78 2.35 60.18
CA SER A 3 1.87 2.53 59.04
C SER A 3 2.32 1.65 57.88
N ALA A 4 1.51 0.65 57.55
CA ALA A 4 1.68 -0.11 56.31
C ALA A 4 1.50 0.85 55.13
N THR A 5 2.59 1.19 54.44
CA THR A 5 2.54 1.93 53.18
C THR A 5 2.12 0.95 52.09
N TRP A 6 0.89 1.08 51.59
CA TRP A 6 0.38 0.24 50.50
C TRP A 6 1.13 0.58 49.21
N LYS A 7 2.23 -0.15 48.94
CA LYS A 7 2.98 -0.01 47.70
C LYS A 7 2.15 -0.63 46.58
N GLN A 8 1.78 0.19 45.59
CA GLN A 8 1.11 -0.25 44.37
C GLN A 8 1.92 -1.38 43.72
N PRO A 9 1.31 -2.48 43.28
CA PRO A 9 2.03 -3.61 42.72
C PRO A 9 2.70 -3.23 41.40
N CYS A 10 3.81 -3.87 41.08
CA CYS A 10 4.46 -3.74 39.77
C CYS A 10 3.49 -4.13 38.65
N MET A 11 3.28 -3.25 37.67
CA MET A 11 2.34 -3.49 36.58
C MET A 11 2.74 -4.64 35.64
N LYS A 12 4.03 -4.99 35.57
CA LYS A 12 4.51 -6.03 34.66
C LYS A 12 4.44 -7.43 35.27
N CYS A 13 4.73 -7.58 36.57
CA CYS A 13 4.76 -8.90 37.21
C CYS A 13 3.75 -9.11 38.33
N TYR A 14 3.13 -8.07 38.87
CA TYR A 14 2.15 -8.11 39.97
C TYR A 14 2.62 -8.81 41.27
N LYS A 15 3.88 -9.24 41.35
CA LYS A 15 4.43 -10.05 42.45
C LYS A 15 5.11 -9.22 43.54
N SER A 16 5.73 -8.11 43.17
CA SER A 16 6.43 -7.23 44.11
C SER A 16 5.83 -5.84 44.12
N GLY A 17 5.92 -5.19 45.29
CA GLY A 17 5.57 -3.78 45.41
C GLY A 17 6.40 -2.93 44.47
N GLY A 18 5.76 -1.97 43.81
CA GLY A 18 6.39 -0.96 42.99
C GLY A 18 7.40 -0.18 43.82
N VAL A 19 8.59 -0.01 43.25
CA VAL A 19 9.70 0.74 43.85
C VAL A 19 9.88 2.08 43.16
N ALA A 20 9.48 2.18 41.88
CA ALA A 20 9.53 3.39 41.08
C ALA A 20 8.23 3.55 40.25
N THR A 21 7.89 4.79 39.95
CA THR A 21 6.77 5.17 39.08
C THR A 21 7.31 5.88 37.84
N CYS A 22 6.80 5.52 36.67
CA CYS A 22 7.01 6.30 35.45
C CYS A 22 5.98 7.43 35.41
N GLY A 23 6.43 8.69 35.46
CA GLY A 23 5.53 9.86 35.43
C GLY A 23 4.73 9.99 34.13
N GLY A 24 5.33 9.62 32.99
CA GLY A 24 4.65 9.67 31.69
C GLY A 24 3.58 8.60 31.53
N CYS A 25 3.83 7.39 32.03
CA CYS A 25 2.86 6.30 31.94
C CYS A 25 1.89 6.25 33.12
N GLN A 26 2.22 6.90 34.24
CA GLN A 26 1.50 6.82 35.52
C GLN A 26 1.39 5.38 36.06
N ARG A 27 2.47 4.60 35.92
CA ARG A 27 2.50 3.16 36.26
C ARG A 27 3.64 2.85 37.24
N TRP A 28 3.36 1.95 38.18
CA TRP A 28 4.32 1.47 39.17
C TRP A 28 5.06 0.22 38.67
N PHE A 29 6.36 0.15 38.94
CA PHE A 29 7.23 -0.94 38.52
C PHE A 29 8.17 -1.36 39.65
N CYS A 30 8.52 -2.64 39.71
CA CYS A 30 9.67 -3.08 40.50
C CYS A 30 10.97 -2.71 39.78
N GLY A 31 12.10 -2.71 40.48
CA GLY A 31 13.38 -2.23 39.94
C GLY A 31 13.76 -2.84 38.59
N LYS A 32 13.61 -4.16 38.43
CA LYS A 32 13.87 -4.86 37.16
C LYS A 32 12.99 -4.34 36.01
N HIS A 33 11.68 -4.36 36.21
CA HIS A 33 10.73 -3.96 35.16
C HIS A 33 10.73 -2.45 34.89
N PHE A 34 11.22 -1.63 35.83
CA PHE A 34 11.43 -0.21 35.60
C PHE A 34 12.60 0.04 34.63
N ILE A 35 13.70 -0.71 34.77
CA ILE A 35 14.85 -0.64 33.85
C ILE A 35 14.44 -1.13 32.46
N GLU A 36 13.74 -2.26 32.37
CA GLU A 36 13.21 -2.77 31.10
C GLU A 36 12.27 -1.75 30.44
N HIS A 37 11.34 -1.18 31.20
CA HIS A 37 10.43 -0.16 30.69
C HIS A 37 11.17 1.06 30.16
N ARG A 38 12.22 1.51 30.85
CA ARG A 38 13.07 2.61 30.39
C ARG A 38 13.78 2.25 29.09
N HIS A 39 14.29 1.04 28.96
CA HIS A 39 14.94 0.57 27.74
C HIS A 39 13.97 0.51 26.55
N GLU A 40 12.76 -0.01 26.78
CA GLU A 40 11.67 -0.01 25.77
C GLU A 40 11.33 1.42 25.30
N LEU A 41 11.31 2.40 26.22
CA LEU A 41 11.07 3.80 25.87
C LEU A 41 12.25 4.42 25.10
N THR A 42 13.48 4.08 25.45
CA THR A 42 14.67 4.54 24.71
C THR A 42 14.66 4.03 23.29
N ALA A 43 14.41 2.73 23.08
CA ALA A 43 14.33 2.15 21.74
C ALA A 43 13.26 2.86 20.88
N LYS A 44 12.06 3.11 21.44
CA LYS A 44 11.02 3.86 20.73
C LYS A 44 11.42 5.30 20.40
N MET A 45 12.20 5.94 21.27
CA MET A 45 12.68 7.31 21.01
C MET A 45 13.71 7.32 19.89
N ASP A 46 14.59 6.32 19.84
CA ASP A 46 15.57 6.16 18.77
C ASP A 46 14.86 5.92 17.41
N ASP A 47 13.83 5.08 17.39
CA ASP A 47 12.99 4.83 16.20
C ASP A 47 12.34 6.14 15.70
N ILE A 48 11.73 6.92 16.60
CA ILE A 48 11.13 8.23 16.27
C ILE A 48 12.20 9.20 15.72
N GLY A 49 13.40 9.20 16.31
CA GLY A 49 14.52 10.00 15.82
C GLY A 49 14.93 9.62 14.39
N GLN A 50 15.00 8.32 14.10
CA GLN A 50 15.31 7.80 12.77
C GLN A 50 14.22 8.16 11.75
N GLU A 51 12.93 8.01 12.09
CA GLU A 51 11.81 8.40 11.23
C GLU A 51 11.82 9.91 10.95
N HIS A 52 12.08 10.72 11.97
CA HIS A 52 12.23 12.17 11.82
C HIS A 52 13.36 12.53 10.85
N ASP A 53 14.52 11.88 10.96
CA ASP A 53 15.67 12.15 10.08
C ASP A 53 15.43 11.68 8.65
N LEU A 54 14.68 10.59 8.45
CA LEU A 54 14.21 10.16 7.13
C LEU A 54 13.24 11.17 6.53
N LEU A 55 12.21 11.57 7.28
CA LEU A 55 11.24 12.57 6.82
C LEU A 55 11.92 13.90 6.50
N ARG A 56 12.87 14.33 7.34
CA ARG A 56 13.65 15.54 7.09
C ARG A 56 14.51 15.42 5.84
N ARG A 57 15.15 14.28 5.60
CA ARG A 57 15.86 14.03 4.34
C ARG A 57 14.91 14.11 3.17
N ASP A 58 13.78 13.41 3.21
CA ASP A 58 12.82 13.35 2.10
C ASP A 58 12.22 14.73 1.78
N LEU A 59 11.95 15.54 2.80
CA LEU A 59 11.44 16.91 2.64
C LEU A 59 12.51 17.87 2.11
N LEU A 60 13.78 17.67 2.48
CA LEU A 60 14.91 18.48 1.99
C LEU A 60 15.46 17.95 0.66
N GLN A 61 15.07 16.75 0.24
CA GLN A 61 15.41 16.18 -1.05
C GLN A 61 14.51 16.82 -2.11
N GLU A 62 14.90 17.99 -2.58
CA GLU A 62 14.35 18.68 -3.75
C GLU A 62 14.44 17.75 -4.98
N ASN A 63 13.48 16.83 -5.17
CA ASN A 63 13.24 16.13 -6.46
C ASN A 63 11.97 15.27 -6.53
N ASN A 64 10.97 15.51 -5.67
CA ASN A 64 9.70 14.77 -5.79
C ASN A 64 8.92 15.18 -7.06
N VAL A 65 9.15 16.40 -7.58
CA VAL A 65 8.53 16.87 -8.84
C VAL A 65 9.00 16.00 -10.02
N GLN A 66 10.29 15.71 -10.15
CA GLN A 66 10.81 14.90 -11.25
C GLN A 66 10.30 13.45 -11.18
N SER A 67 10.17 12.89 -9.97
CA SER A 67 9.57 11.57 -9.77
C SER A 67 8.09 11.55 -10.16
N LEU A 68 7.33 12.58 -9.76
CA LEU A 68 5.91 12.70 -10.12
C LEU A 68 5.71 12.91 -11.62
N LEU A 69 6.54 13.73 -12.28
CA LEU A 69 6.51 13.93 -13.73
C LEU A 69 6.83 12.63 -14.48
N SER A 70 7.86 11.89 -14.06
CA SER A 70 8.17 10.57 -14.67
C SER A 70 7.02 9.58 -14.54
N ARG A 71 6.28 9.60 -13.42
CA ARG A 71 5.11 8.74 -13.24
C ARG A 71 3.95 9.13 -14.15
N ILE A 72 3.79 10.42 -14.44
CA ILE A 72 2.80 10.92 -15.41
C ILE A 72 3.17 10.44 -16.81
N ASP A 73 4.44 10.57 -17.22
CA ASP A 73 4.93 10.11 -18.52
C ASP A 73 4.73 8.61 -18.73
N ASP A 74 5.00 7.80 -17.70
CA ASP A 74 4.80 6.35 -17.75
C ASP A 74 3.32 5.97 -17.86
N TRP A 75 2.45 6.68 -17.12
CA TRP A 75 1.01 6.50 -17.20
C TRP A 75 0.47 6.87 -18.59
N GLU A 76 0.96 7.95 -19.20
CA GLU A 76 0.57 8.38 -20.54
C GLU A 76 0.96 7.33 -21.59
N LYS A 77 2.23 6.89 -21.60
CA LYS A 77 2.72 5.86 -22.55
C LYS A 77 1.90 4.57 -22.47
N LYS A 78 1.61 4.11 -21.24
CA LYS A 78 0.81 2.90 -21.03
C LYS A 78 -0.63 3.07 -21.53
N SER A 79 -1.21 4.24 -21.32
CA SER A 79 -2.59 4.54 -21.76
C SER A 79 -2.70 4.55 -23.28
N ILE A 80 -1.74 5.18 -23.98
CA ILE A 80 -1.67 5.17 -25.45
C ILE A 80 -1.59 3.74 -25.98
N LYS A 81 -0.70 2.92 -25.41
CA LYS A 81 -0.54 1.52 -25.81
C LYS A 81 -1.84 0.73 -25.65
N ASN A 82 -2.52 0.86 -24.50
CA ASN A 82 -3.78 0.16 -24.26
C ASN A 82 -4.87 0.56 -25.28
N ILE A 83 -4.95 1.86 -25.61
CA ILE A 83 -5.91 2.36 -26.62
C ILE A 83 -5.60 1.79 -28.00
N GLN A 84 -4.32 1.72 -28.37
CA GLN A 84 -3.89 1.14 -29.65
C GLN A 84 -4.24 -0.35 -29.75
N GLU A 85 -3.92 -1.14 -28.72
CA GLU A 85 -4.24 -2.57 -28.67
C GLU A 85 -5.75 -2.82 -28.75
N ALA A 86 -6.55 -2.04 -28.02
CA ALA A 86 -8.01 -2.13 -28.08
C ALA A 86 -8.55 -1.80 -29.48
N ALA A 87 -8.01 -0.76 -30.14
CA ALA A 87 -8.40 -0.38 -31.49
C ALA A 87 -8.00 -1.43 -32.53
N GLU A 88 -6.83 -2.05 -32.40
CA GLU A 88 -6.38 -3.15 -33.27
C GLU A 88 -7.29 -4.37 -33.15
N LYS A 89 -7.64 -4.75 -31.93
CA LYS A 89 -8.59 -5.84 -31.68
C LYS A 89 -9.95 -5.56 -32.34
N ALA A 90 -10.51 -4.37 -32.11
CA ALA A 90 -11.79 -4.00 -32.72
C ALA A 90 -11.76 -4.06 -34.27
N ARG A 91 -10.65 -3.63 -34.88
CA ARG A 91 -10.46 -3.73 -36.34
C ARG A 91 -10.39 -5.19 -36.82
N ALA A 92 -9.72 -6.06 -36.06
CA ALA A 92 -9.64 -7.48 -36.37
C ALA A 92 -11.03 -8.14 -36.31
N ASP A 93 -11.79 -7.88 -35.23
CA ASP A 93 -13.13 -8.42 -35.02
C ASP A 93 -14.09 -8.02 -36.16
N VAL A 94 -14.02 -6.76 -36.62
CA VAL A 94 -14.83 -6.27 -37.76
C VAL A 94 -14.43 -6.97 -39.06
N ARG A 95 -13.14 -7.14 -39.32
CA ARG A 95 -12.68 -7.83 -40.54
C ARG A 95 -13.14 -9.29 -40.56
N GLU A 96 -13.02 -9.99 -39.44
CA GLU A 96 -13.50 -11.36 -39.30
C GLU A 96 -15.00 -11.46 -39.53
N SER A 97 -15.78 -10.54 -38.92
CA SER A 97 -17.24 -10.49 -39.09
C SER A 97 -17.66 -10.25 -40.55
N ILE A 98 -16.96 -9.35 -41.26
CA ILE A 98 -17.21 -9.09 -42.69
C ILE A 98 -16.87 -10.32 -43.52
N GLU A 99 -15.74 -10.96 -43.27
CA GLU A 99 -15.30 -12.14 -44.02
C GLU A 99 -16.25 -13.32 -43.82
N HIS A 100 -16.66 -13.57 -42.57
CA HIS A 100 -17.68 -14.56 -42.25
C HIS A 100 -19.01 -14.26 -42.95
N SER A 101 -19.46 -13.00 -42.94
CA SER A 101 -20.69 -12.60 -43.63
C SER A 101 -20.61 -12.83 -45.15
N LYS A 102 -19.46 -12.53 -45.77
CA LYS A 102 -19.25 -12.80 -47.20
C LYS A 102 -19.30 -14.29 -47.52
N GLN A 103 -18.65 -15.12 -46.70
CA GLN A 103 -18.64 -16.57 -46.88
C GLN A 103 -20.05 -17.16 -46.75
N GLN A 104 -20.89 -16.63 -45.86
CA GLN A 104 -22.27 -17.06 -45.70
C GLN A 104 -23.19 -16.58 -46.84
N LEU A 105 -22.99 -15.36 -47.34
CA LEU A 105 -23.85 -14.79 -48.39
C LEU A 105 -23.52 -15.30 -49.80
N GLN A 106 -22.26 -15.66 -50.07
CA GLN A 106 -21.83 -16.20 -51.36
C GLN A 106 -22.63 -17.41 -51.88
N PRO A 107 -22.86 -18.47 -51.08
CA PRO A 107 -23.64 -19.62 -51.54
C PRO A 107 -25.11 -19.26 -51.77
N THR A 108 -25.71 -18.42 -50.91
CA THR A 108 -27.09 -17.97 -51.07
C THR A 108 -27.27 -17.14 -52.34
N LEU A 109 -26.34 -16.23 -52.64
CA LEU A 109 -26.33 -15.45 -53.88
C LEU A 109 -26.20 -16.35 -55.11
N ARG A 110 -25.36 -17.38 -55.06
CA ARG A 110 -25.21 -18.36 -56.15
C ARG A 110 -26.50 -19.14 -56.38
N GLN A 111 -27.14 -19.64 -55.33
CA GLN A 111 -28.41 -20.36 -55.44
C GLN A 111 -29.53 -19.50 -56.05
N VAL A 112 -29.64 -18.23 -55.62
CA VAL A 112 -30.64 -17.31 -56.20
C VAL A 112 -30.34 -17.04 -57.69
N ALA A 113 -29.07 -16.89 -58.06
CA ALA A 113 -28.69 -16.70 -59.46
C ALA A 113 -29.00 -17.94 -60.33
N GLU A 114 -28.80 -19.15 -59.81
CA GLU A 114 -29.13 -20.41 -60.49
C GLU A 114 -30.65 -20.61 -60.66
N GLN A 115 -31.47 -20.08 -59.73
CA GLN A 115 -32.94 -20.16 -59.81
C GLN A 115 -33.57 -19.15 -60.79
N LEU A 116 -32.78 -18.19 -61.28
CA LEU A 116 -33.23 -17.14 -62.22
C LEU A 116 -32.85 -17.45 -63.68
N GLN A 117 -32.14 -18.55 -63.94
CA GLN A 117 -31.88 -19.11 -65.28
C GLN A 117 -32.93 -20.15 -65.65
#